data_AF-A0A674AKI0-F1
#
_entry.id   AF-A0A674AKI0-F1
#
_cell.length_a   1.000
_cell.length_b   1.000
_cell.length_c   1.000
_cell.angle_alpha   90.00
_cell.angle_beta   90.00
_cell.angle_gamma   90.00
#
_symmetry.space_group_name_H-M   'P 1'
#
loop_
_entity.id
_entity.type
_entity.pdbx_description
1 polymer ?
#
loop_
_entity_poly.entity_id
_entity_poly.type
_entity_poly.pdbx_seq_one_letter_code
_entity_poly.pdbx_strand_id
1 'polypeptide(L)'
;MAILTIILLVSTAFALGDAMIRPCEDARDAAIHGPIGAYIPTCDDNGQYTPKQCSGSTGYCWCVTSYGQKIQGTETPPGTAINC
;
A
#
# COMPACT_ATOMS: atom_id res chain seq x y z
N MET A 1 33.85 -16.35 20.70
CA MET A 1 33.54 -17.10 19.45
C MET A 1 32.06 -17.41 19.34
N ALA A 2 31.43 -18.06 20.32
CA ALA A 2 29.97 -18.31 20.32
C ALA A 2 29.07 -17.05 20.32
N ILE A 3 29.50 -15.97 21.00
CA ILE A 3 28.76 -14.69 21.00
C ILE A 3 28.82 -14.02 19.62
N LEU A 4 29.98 -14.09 18.95
CA LEU A 4 30.18 -13.49 17.62
C LEU A 4 29.31 -14.18 16.56
N THR A 5 29.14 -15.51 16.65
CA THR A 5 28.29 -16.28 15.74
C THR A 5 26.81 -16.02 15.96
N ILE A 6 26.35 -15.80 17.20
CA ILE A 6 24.94 -15.48 17.50
C ILE A 6 24.56 -14.11 16.92
N ILE A 7 25.43 -13.11 17.08
CA ILE A 7 25.20 -11.76 16.52
C ILE A 7 25.07 -11.83 15.01
N LEU A 8 25.97 -12.54 14.32
CA LEU A 8 25.92 -12.72 12.87
C LEU A 8 24.64 -13.45 12.42
N LEU A 9 24.19 -14.48 13.16
CA LEU A 9 22.95 -15.20 12.87
C LEU A 9 21.70 -14.32 13.05
N VAL A 10 21.68 -13.48 14.08
CA VAL A 10 20.60 -12.49 14.30
C VAL A 10 20.61 -11.43 13.20
N SER A 11 21.78 -10.95 12.77
CA SER A 11 21.90 -10.02 11.64
C SER A 11 21.44 -10.64 10.32
N THR A 12 21.75 -11.92 10.05
CA THR A 12 21.25 -12.61 8.86
C THR A 12 19.75 -12.91 8.92
N ALA A 13 19.19 -13.13 10.12
CA ALA A 13 17.75 -13.32 10.30
C ALA A 13 16.97 -12.00 10.16
N PHE A 14 17.52 -10.88 10.66
CA PHE A 14 16.94 -9.54 10.44
C PHE A 14 17.05 -9.09 8.98
N ALA A 15 18.12 -9.46 8.26
CA ALA A 15 18.25 -9.21 6.83
C ALA A 15 17.29 -10.05 5.95
N LEU A 16 16.73 -11.13 6.50
CA LEU A 16 15.66 -11.92 5.89
C LEU A 16 14.26 -11.51 6.44
N GLY A 17 14.24 -10.55 7.37
CA GLY A 17 13.10 -10.18 8.20
C GLY A 17 12.45 -8.85 7.84
N ASP A 18 12.80 -8.24 6.70
CA ASP A 18 12.05 -7.13 6.09
C ASP A 18 10.78 -7.65 5.41
N ALA A 19 9.88 -8.15 6.27
CA ALA A 19 8.43 -8.18 6.16
C ALA A 19 7.77 -8.79 4.90
N MET A 20 6.58 -9.36 5.11
CA MET A 20 5.53 -9.25 4.09
C MET A 20 5.48 -7.78 3.66
N ILE A 21 5.98 -7.44 2.48
CA ILE A 21 5.86 -6.10 1.90
C ILE A 21 4.34 -5.87 1.74
N ARG A 22 3.74 -5.15 2.71
CA ARG A 22 2.34 -4.72 2.71
C ARG A 22 2.29 -3.23 2.35
N PRO A 23 2.67 -2.85 1.12
CA PRO A 23 2.93 -1.47 0.73
C PRO A 23 1.67 -0.61 0.81
N CYS A 24 0.50 -1.22 0.62
CA CYS A 24 -0.75 -0.50 0.72
C CYS A 24 -1.05 -0.06 2.16
N GLU A 25 -0.78 -0.92 3.14
CA GLU A 25 -1.08 -0.60 4.54
C GLU A 25 -0.14 0.46 5.10
N ASP A 26 1.14 0.39 4.77
CA ASP A 26 2.10 1.44 5.12
C ASP A 26 1.68 2.80 4.53
N ALA A 27 1.31 2.82 3.25
CA ALA A 27 0.78 4.02 2.60
C ALA A 27 -0.55 4.50 3.23
N ARG A 28 -1.41 3.57 3.67
CA ARG A 28 -2.67 3.88 4.36
C ARG A 28 -2.41 4.57 5.69
N ASP A 29 -1.51 4.01 6.50
CA ASP A 29 -1.19 4.54 7.83
C ASP A 29 -0.51 5.91 7.72
N ALA A 30 0.34 6.12 6.71
CA ALA A 30 0.90 7.44 6.39
C ALA A 30 -0.18 8.44 5.97
N ALA A 31 -1.16 8.02 5.16
CA ALA A 31 -2.25 8.88 4.68
C ALA A 31 -3.22 9.28 5.79
N ILE A 32 -3.50 8.39 6.76
CA ILE A 32 -4.38 8.67 7.90
C ILE A 32 -3.83 9.80 8.78
N HIS A 33 -2.50 9.85 8.96
CA HIS A 33 -1.83 10.92 9.71
C HIS A 33 -1.44 12.11 8.82
N GLY A 34 -1.90 12.11 7.56
CA GLY A 34 -1.62 13.14 6.57
C GLY A 34 -2.58 14.33 6.61
N PRO A 35 -2.52 15.21 5.60
CA PRO A 35 -3.43 16.34 5.46
C PRO A 35 -4.89 15.90 5.34
N ILE A 36 -5.81 16.72 5.85
CA ILE A 36 -7.25 16.51 5.70
C ILE A 36 -7.62 16.46 4.22
N GLY A 37 -8.38 15.43 3.84
CA GLY A 37 -8.79 15.21 2.46
C GLY A 37 -7.77 14.50 1.58
N ALA A 38 -6.63 14.05 2.15
CA ALA A 38 -5.75 13.11 1.47
C ALA A 38 -6.50 11.82 1.11
N TYR A 39 -6.11 11.23 -0.02
CA TYR A 39 -6.61 9.92 -0.42
C TYR A 39 -5.97 8.83 0.44
N ILE A 40 -6.83 7.96 1.00
CA ILE A 40 -6.43 6.81 1.81
C ILE A 40 -6.62 5.55 0.94
N PRO A 41 -5.54 4.80 0.63
CA PRO A 41 -5.63 3.61 -0.19
C PRO A 41 -6.39 2.48 0.50
N THR A 42 -7.10 1.70 -0.32
CA THR A 42 -7.81 0.49 0.10
C THR A 42 -6.94 -0.73 -0.19
N CYS A 43 -6.81 -1.60 0.80
CA CYS A 43 -5.91 -2.75 0.76
C CYS A 43 -6.69 -4.06 0.80
N ASP A 44 -6.16 -5.09 0.17
CA ASP A 44 -6.65 -6.46 0.28
C ASP A 44 -6.08 -7.15 1.54
N ASP A 45 -6.51 -8.39 1.80
CA ASP A 45 -6.06 -9.18 2.95
C ASP A 45 -4.54 -9.48 2.91
N ASN A 46 -3.94 -9.45 1.73
CA ASN A 46 -2.50 -9.65 1.53
C ASN A 46 -1.68 -8.38 1.79
N GLY A 47 -2.34 -7.22 1.99
CA GLY A 47 -1.69 -5.92 2.14
C GLY A 47 -1.26 -5.28 0.82
N GLN A 48 -1.78 -5.77 -0.31
CA GLN A 48 -1.65 -5.17 -1.63
C GLN A 48 -2.80 -4.18 -1.89
N TYR A 49 -2.66 -3.36 -2.93
CA TYR A 49 -3.72 -2.42 -3.31
C TYR A 49 -4.88 -3.17 -3.98
N THR A 50 -6.12 -2.85 -3.58
CA THR A 50 -7.29 -3.31 -4.34
C THR A 50 -7.29 -2.69 -5.75
N PRO A 51 -7.73 -3.41 -6.79
CA PRO A 51 -7.67 -2.92 -8.18
C PRO A 51 -8.35 -1.58 -8.39
N LYS A 52 -9.47 -1.33 -7.70
CA LYS A 52 -10.16 -0.05 -7.68
C LYS A 52 -9.74 0.76 -6.47
N GLN A 53 -9.39 2.02 -6.69
CA GLN A 53 -9.08 3.00 -5.65
C GLN A 53 -9.95 4.23 -5.83
N CYS A 54 -10.37 4.85 -4.72
CA CYS A 54 -11.23 6.02 -4.74
C CYS A 54 -10.77 7.07 -3.73
N SER A 55 -10.70 8.33 -4.17
CA SER A 55 -10.47 9.47 -3.30
C SER A 55 -11.76 9.82 -2.54
N GLY A 56 -11.77 9.63 -1.22
CA GLY A 56 -12.94 9.96 -0.39
C GLY A 56 -13.29 11.46 -0.38
N SER A 57 -12.31 12.35 -0.62
CA SER A 57 -12.51 13.80 -0.60
C SER A 57 -13.10 14.36 -1.89
N THR A 58 -12.70 13.79 -3.04
CA THR A 58 -13.17 14.26 -4.36
C THR A 58 -14.23 13.36 -4.97
N GLY A 59 -14.34 12.11 -4.51
CA GLY A 59 -15.20 11.06 -5.06
C GLY A 59 -14.70 10.45 -6.39
N TYR A 60 -13.53 10.84 -6.87
CA TYR A 60 -12.93 10.26 -8.07
C TYR A 60 -12.40 8.87 -7.78
N CYS A 61 -12.53 7.96 -8.75
CA CYS A 61 -11.97 6.61 -8.68
C CYS A 61 -11.05 6.33 -9.87
N TRP A 62 -10.11 5.42 -9.70
CA TRP A 62 -9.19 4.96 -10.75
C TRP A 62 -8.78 3.51 -10.53
N CYS A 63 -8.26 2.86 -11.56
CA CYS A 63 -7.67 1.54 -11.44
C CYS A 63 -6.18 1.64 -11.09
N VAL A 64 -5.69 0.71 -10.29
CA VAL A 64 -4.28 0.57 -9.92
C VAL A 64 -3.76 -0.85 -10.15
N THR A 65 -2.44 -1.00 -10.26
CA THR A 65 -1.78 -2.30 -10.14
C THR A 65 -1.77 -2.78 -8.68
N SER A 66 -1.43 -4.04 -8.43
CA SER A 66 -1.23 -4.58 -7.08
C SER A 66 -0.21 -3.80 -6.23
N TYR A 67 0.70 -3.07 -6.89
CA TYR A 67 1.72 -2.22 -6.26
C TYR A 67 1.27 -0.76 -6.09
N GLY A 68 0.02 -0.42 -6.44
CA GLY A 68 -0.56 0.91 -6.23
C GLY A 68 -0.32 1.91 -7.36
N GLN A 69 0.23 1.47 -8.50
CA GLN A 69 0.46 2.36 -9.64
C GLN A 69 -0.84 2.63 -10.37
N LYS A 70 -1.25 3.90 -10.47
CA LYS A 70 -2.43 4.33 -11.23
C LYS A 70 -2.30 3.99 -12.70
N ILE A 71 -3.29 3.29 -13.24
CA ILE A 71 -3.41 3.00 -14.67
C ILE A 71 -3.93 4.26 -15.37
N GLN A 72 -3.17 4.81 -16.31
CA GLN A 72 -3.53 6.04 -17.00
C GLN A 72 -4.84 5.89 -17.77
N GLY A 73 -5.65 6.95 -17.81
CA GLY A 73 -6.94 6.96 -18.50
C GLY A 73 -8.08 6.23 -17.78
N THR A 74 -7.84 5.66 -16.60
CA THR A 74 -8.88 4.97 -15.80
C THR A 74 -9.55 5.86 -14.76
N GLU A 75 -9.17 7.14 -14.67
CA GLU A 75 -9.77 8.04 -13.69
C GLU A 75 -11.18 8.46 -14.12
N THR A 76 -12.15 8.24 -13.23
CA THR A 76 -13.56 8.56 -13.46
C THR A 76 -14.09 9.53 -12.41
N PRO A 77 -14.97 10.47 -12.79
CA PRO A 77 -15.61 11.37 -11.85
C PRO A 77 -16.59 10.63 -10.93
N PRO A 78 -17.02 11.26 -9.82
CA PRO A 78 -17.99 10.69 -8.90
C PRO A 78 -19.29 10.27 -9.62
N GLY A 79 -19.86 9.13 -9.22
CA GLY A 79 -21.10 8.61 -9.81
C GLY A 79 -20.91 7.82 -11.11
N THR A 80 -19.69 7.73 -11.63
CA THR A 80 -19.37 6.85 -12.76
C THR A 80 -19.00 5.46 -12.24
N ALA A 81 -19.61 4.41 -12.82
CA ALA A 81 -19.20 3.05 -12.55
C ALA A 81 -17.88 2.74 -13.28
N ILE A 82 -16.89 2.22 -12.54
CA ILE A 82 -15.62 1.76 -13.07
C ILE A 82 -15.43 0.28 -12.74
N ASN A 83 -15.01 -0.50 -13.75
CA ASN A 83 -14.66 -1.91 -13.59
C ASN A 83 -13.14 -2.05 -13.64
N CYS A 84 -12.58 -2.30 -12.46
CA CYS A 84 -11.23 -2.80 -12.21
C CYS A 84 -11.41 -4.18 -11.55
#